data_AF-B9L5M8-F1
#
_entry.id   AF-B9L5M8-F1
#
_cell.length_a   1.000
_cell.length_b   1.000
_cell.length_c   1.000
_cell.angle_alpha   90.00
_cell.angle_beta   90.00
_cell.angle_gamma   90.00
#
_symmetry.space_group_name_H-M   'P 1'
#
loop_
_entity.id
_entity.type
_entity.pdbx_description
1 polymer ?
#
loop_
_entity_poly.entity_id
_entity_poly.type
_entity_poly.pdbx_seq_one_letter_code
_entity_poly.pdbx_strand_id
1 'polypeptide(L)'
;MKKLFFIFFIITAVFAQNLYFDAYKNIQKAKRIIKTDPQKADRYFIEAYSYLKQLVNTSIDNNKPSANAFNLLGNMYLKGWGVEKNERKAIELLCGAAQLGNKKAKRTLAKLNVKCDKINFKELKQ
;
A
#
# COMPACT_ATOMS: atom_id res chain seq x y z
N MET A 1 -20.23 -26.71 -14.47
CA MET A 1 -19.73 -26.27 -13.15
C MET A 1 -18.32 -25.66 -13.19
N LYS A 2 -17.34 -26.18 -13.94
CA LYS A 2 -15.98 -25.60 -14.01
C LYS A 2 -15.89 -24.16 -14.57
N LYS A 3 -16.80 -23.76 -15.48
CA LYS A 3 -16.85 -22.40 -16.05
C LYS A 3 -17.27 -21.31 -15.05
N LEU A 4 -18.11 -21.65 -14.07
CA LEU A 4 -18.61 -20.68 -13.07
C LEU A 4 -17.53 -20.29 -12.05
N PHE A 5 -16.70 -21.26 -11.64
CA PHE A 5 -15.52 -21.01 -10.81
C PHE A 5 -14.47 -20.14 -11.50
N PHE A 6 -14.33 -20.27 -12.82
CA PHE A 6 -13.39 -19.46 -13.60
C PHE A 6 -13.82 -18.00 -13.69
N ILE A 7 -15.13 -17.73 -13.84
CA ILE A 7 -15.69 -16.37 -13.86
C ILE A 7 -15.53 -15.70 -12.49
N PHE A 8 -15.79 -16.41 -11.39
CA PHE A 8 -15.63 -15.87 -10.03
C PHE A 8 -14.16 -15.49 -9.71
N PHE A 9 -13.20 -16.27 -10.22
CA PHE A 9 -11.77 -16.00 -10.03
C PHE A 9 -11.28 -14.80 -10.85
N ILE A 10 -11.87 -14.52 -12.01
CA ILE A 10 -11.56 -13.33 -12.82
C ILE A 10 -12.08 -12.05 -12.14
N ILE A 11 -13.28 -12.10 -11.56
CA ILE A 11 -13.90 -10.93 -10.90
C ILE A 11 -13.09 -10.47 -9.68
N THR A 12 -12.59 -11.39 -8.86
CA THR A 12 -11.80 -11.03 -7.66
C THR A 12 -10.42 -10.46 -8.00
N ALA A 13 -9.78 -10.95 -9.08
CA ALA A 13 -8.51 -10.41 -9.55
C ALA A 13 -8.63 -8.98 -10.11
N VAL A 14 -9.72 -8.68 -10.83
CA VAL A 14 -10.01 -7.32 -11.36
C VAL A 14 -10.26 -6.34 -10.21
N PHE A 15 -10.97 -6.76 -9.17
CA PHE A 15 -11.27 -5.88 -8.02
C PHE A 15 -10.00 -5.45 -7.25
N ALA A 16 -9.02 -6.33 -7.07
CA ALA A 16 -7.76 -5.99 -6.39
C ALA A 16 -6.85 -5.06 -7.21
N GLN A 17 -6.82 -5.20 -8.54
CA GLN A 17 -6.10 -4.27 -9.42
C GLN A 17 -6.74 -2.87 -9.38
N ASN A 18 -8.06 -2.79 -9.24
CA ASN A 18 -8.77 -1.52 -9.09
C ASN A 18 -8.34 -0.79 -7.82
N LEU A 19 -8.24 -1.47 -6.67
CA LEU A 19 -7.85 -0.83 -5.40
C LEU A 19 -6.49 -0.13 -5.44
N TYR A 20 -5.47 -0.76 -6.04
CA TYR A 20 -4.15 -0.14 -6.16
C TYR A 20 -4.20 1.10 -7.07
N PHE A 21 -4.89 0.99 -8.20
CA PHE A 21 -5.01 2.07 -9.16
C PHE A 21 -5.77 3.27 -8.56
N ASP A 22 -6.86 3.01 -7.85
CA ASP A 22 -7.67 4.03 -7.19
C ASP A 22 -6.89 4.74 -6.08
N ALA A 23 -6.16 3.98 -5.25
CA ALA A 23 -5.27 4.56 -4.25
C ALA A 23 -4.20 5.46 -4.89
N TYR A 24 -3.54 4.98 -5.94
CA TYR A 24 -2.51 5.74 -6.63
C TYR A 24 -3.09 7.02 -7.25
N LYS A 25 -4.25 6.94 -7.91
CA LYS A 25 -4.96 8.08 -8.49
C LYS A 25 -5.29 9.13 -7.43
N ASN A 26 -5.80 8.70 -6.27
CA ASN A 26 -6.13 9.60 -5.17
C ASN A 26 -4.88 10.26 -4.57
N ILE A 27 -3.79 9.53 -4.37
CA ILE A 27 -2.50 10.11 -3.94
C ILE A 27 -2.03 11.19 -4.93
N GLN A 28 -2.17 10.97 -6.24
CA GLN A 28 -1.76 11.96 -7.23
C GLN A 28 -2.67 13.20 -7.23
N LYS A 29 -3.99 13.03 -7.08
CA LYS A 29 -4.92 14.15 -6.91
C LYS A 29 -4.56 14.96 -5.67
N ALA A 30 -4.37 14.30 -4.52
CA ALA A 30 -3.99 14.93 -3.27
C ALA A 30 -2.72 15.79 -3.42
N LYS A 31 -1.66 15.22 -4.00
CA LYS A 31 -0.39 15.92 -4.23
C LYS A 31 -0.51 17.16 -5.12
N ARG A 32 -1.45 17.17 -6.06
CA ARG A 32 -1.69 18.34 -6.93
C ARG A 32 -2.33 19.50 -6.19
N ILE A 33 -3.23 19.20 -5.23
CA ILE A 33 -4.05 20.23 -4.58
C ILE A 33 -3.65 20.51 -3.12
N ILE A 34 -2.70 19.77 -2.54
CA ILE A 34 -2.32 19.92 -1.12
C ILE A 34 -1.95 21.36 -0.71
N LYS A 35 -1.43 22.16 -1.63
CA LYS A 35 -1.09 23.57 -1.37
C LYS A 35 -2.29 24.51 -1.49
N THR A 36 -3.28 24.19 -2.31
CA THR A 36 -4.43 25.06 -2.63
C THR A 36 -5.68 24.68 -1.83
N ASP A 37 -5.85 23.40 -1.53
CA ASP A 37 -6.99 22.83 -0.82
C ASP A 37 -6.50 21.61 0.02
N PRO A 38 -5.86 21.87 1.17
CA PRO A 38 -5.29 20.82 2.02
C PRO A 38 -6.34 19.89 2.60
N GLN A 39 -7.53 20.40 2.94
CA GLN A 39 -8.62 19.57 3.49
C GLN A 39 -9.10 18.53 2.47
N LYS A 40 -9.25 18.91 1.19
CA LYS A 40 -9.60 17.96 0.14
C LYS A 40 -8.45 17.02 -0.21
N ALA A 41 -7.20 17.49 -0.14
CA ALA A 41 -6.04 16.61 -0.28
C ALA A 41 -6.02 15.52 0.80
N ASP A 42 -6.30 15.89 2.05
CA ASP A 42 -6.37 14.95 3.17
C ASP A 42 -7.47 13.91 2.97
N ARG A 43 -8.65 14.31 2.47
CA ARG A 43 -9.71 13.35 2.10
C ARG A 43 -9.23 12.32 1.06
N TYR A 44 -8.53 12.77 0.01
CA TYR A 44 -7.96 11.85 -0.97
C TYR A 44 -6.88 10.93 -0.37
N PHE A 45 -6.07 11.42 0.57
CA PHE A 45 -5.11 10.58 1.27
C PHE A 45 -5.83 9.54 2.15
N ILE A 46 -6.88 9.91 2.87
CA ILE A 46 -7.67 8.99 3.71
C ILE A 46 -8.31 7.88 2.84
N GLU A 47 -8.89 8.24 1.70
CA GLU A 47 -9.44 7.25 0.76
C GLU A 47 -8.35 6.31 0.22
N ALA A 48 -7.22 6.86 -0.23
CA ALA A 48 -6.12 6.05 -0.73
C ALA A 48 -5.55 5.10 0.34
N TYR A 49 -5.48 5.58 1.60
CA TYR A 49 -5.06 4.77 2.73
C TYR A 49 -6.01 3.59 2.93
N SER A 50 -7.32 3.83 2.90
CA SER A 50 -8.35 2.78 3.04
C SER A 50 -8.20 1.69 1.97
N TYR A 51 -8.04 2.08 0.70
CA TYR A 51 -7.84 1.13 -0.39
C TYR A 51 -6.54 0.33 -0.26
N LEU A 52 -5.43 0.98 0.12
CA LEU A 52 -4.15 0.29 0.35
C LEU A 52 -4.22 -0.64 1.55
N LYS A 53 -4.90 -0.25 2.63
CA LYS A 53 -5.14 -1.07 3.80
C LYS A 53 -5.87 -2.36 3.43
N GLN A 54 -6.99 -2.23 2.71
CA GLN A 54 -7.77 -3.37 2.23
C GLN A 54 -6.93 -4.27 1.31
N LEU A 55 -6.25 -3.68 0.32
CA LEU A 55 -5.41 -4.42 -0.62
C LEU A 55 -4.30 -5.20 0.11
N VAL A 56 -3.63 -4.57 1.08
CA VAL A 56 -2.59 -5.22 1.88
C VAL A 56 -3.15 -6.44 2.61
N ASN A 57 -4.24 -6.28 3.38
CA ASN A 57 -4.85 -7.37 4.13
C ASN A 57 -5.29 -8.52 3.21
N THR A 58 -6.05 -8.22 2.15
CA THR A 58 -6.50 -9.23 1.18
C THR A 58 -5.34 -9.90 0.45
N SER A 59 -4.27 -9.17 0.13
CA SER A 59 -3.10 -9.76 -0.53
C SER A 59 -2.33 -10.73 0.39
N ILE A 60 -2.26 -10.41 1.69
CA ILE A 60 -1.66 -11.30 2.70
C ILE A 60 -2.53 -12.54 2.91
N ASP A 61 -3.84 -12.38 3.04
CA ASP A 61 -4.79 -13.49 3.24
C ASP A 61 -4.75 -14.50 2.09
N ASN A 62 -4.59 -14.00 0.85
CA ASN A 62 -4.48 -14.83 -0.33
C ASN A 62 -3.06 -15.36 -0.60
N ASN A 63 -2.12 -15.16 0.34
CA ASN A 63 -0.71 -15.54 0.22
C ASN A 63 -0.03 -14.99 -1.06
N LYS A 64 -0.44 -13.79 -1.49
CA LYS A 64 0.07 -13.07 -2.67
C LYS A 64 0.37 -11.61 -2.32
N PRO A 65 1.28 -11.34 -1.37
CA PRO A 65 1.54 -9.99 -0.89
C PRO A 65 2.03 -9.07 -2.01
N SER A 66 1.55 -7.82 -2.01
CA SER A 66 1.87 -6.84 -3.06
C SER A 66 3.01 -5.92 -2.63
N ALA A 67 4.17 -6.07 -3.27
CA ALA A 67 5.34 -5.23 -3.05
C ALA A 67 5.04 -3.73 -3.27
N ASN A 68 4.18 -3.41 -4.23
CA ASN A 68 3.80 -2.03 -4.53
C ASN A 68 2.83 -1.46 -3.49
N ALA A 69 1.88 -2.26 -3.01
CA ALA A 69 0.95 -1.84 -1.96
C ALA A 69 1.69 -1.58 -0.64
N PHE A 70 2.58 -2.49 -0.23
CA PHE A 70 3.45 -2.30 0.94
C PHE A 70 4.29 -1.03 0.82
N ASN A 71 4.93 -0.80 -0.34
CA ASN A 71 5.71 0.42 -0.55
C ASN A 71 4.85 1.67 -0.41
N LEU A 72 3.67 1.73 -1.05
CA LEU A 72 2.82 2.91 -0.96
C LEU A 72 2.31 3.13 0.46
N LEU A 73 1.77 2.10 1.11
CA LEU A 73 1.25 2.21 2.47
C LEU A 73 2.35 2.60 3.47
N GLY A 74 3.55 2.03 3.33
CA GLY A 74 4.70 2.41 4.15
C GLY A 74 5.08 3.89 3.98
N ASN A 75 5.04 4.41 2.75
CA ASN A 75 5.23 5.85 2.52
C ASN A 75 4.10 6.70 3.14
N MET A 76 2.86 6.20 3.19
CA MET A 76 1.75 6.93 3.83
C MET A 76 1.97 7.06 5.33
N TYR A 77 2.34 5.98 6.02
CA TYR A 77 2.73 6.04 7.43
C TYR A 77 3.97 6.91 7.67
N LEU A 78 4.97 6.88 6.78
CA LEU A 78 6.17 7.70 6.92
C LEU A 78 5.88 9.20 6.81
N LYS A 79 4.87 9.57 6.02
CA LYS A 79 4.50 10.96 5.74
C LYS A 79 3.31 11.46 6.55
N GLY A 80 2.57 10.58 7.21
CA GLY A 80 1.31 10.94 7.87
C GLY A 80 0.19 11.28 6.87
N TRP A 81 0.20 10.67 5.68
CA TRP A 81 -0.81 10.95 4.65
C TRP A 81 -2.06 10.13 4.91
N GLY A 82 -3.13 10.79 5.37
CA GLY A 82 -4.43 10.14 5.61
C GLY A 82 -4.43 9.11 6.75
N VAL A 83 -3.33 9.02 7.49
CA VAL A 83 -3.11 8.17 8.66
C VAL A 83 -2.11 8.85 9.57
N GLU A 84 -2.19 8.60 10.87
CA GLU A 84 -1.18 9.10 11.81
C GLU A 84 0.22 8.62 11.41
N LYS A 85 1.20 9.52 11.50
CA LYS A 85 2.58 9.19 11.15
C LYS A 85 3.10 8.11 12.10
N ASN A 86 3.62 7.02 11.53
CA ASN A 86 4.19 5.92 12.30
C ASN A 86 5.42 5.35 11.58
N GLU A 87 6.61 5.78 12.00
CA GLU A 87 7.86 5.41 11.31
C GLU A 87 8.19 3.92 11.46
N ARG A 88 7.91 3.31 12.62
CA ARG A 88 8.13 1.88 12.84
C ARG A 88 7.32 1.05 11.85
N LYS A 89 6.01 1.31 11.78
CA LYS A 89 5.11 0.61 10.85
C LYS A 89 5.44 0.89 9.39
N ALA A 90 5.90 2.11 9.08
CA ALA A 90 6.40 2.45 7.75
C ALA A 90 7.61 1.60 7.36
N ILE A 91 8.59 1.46 8.27
CA ILE A 91 9.80 0.65 8.07
C ILE A 91 9.45 -0.82 7.85
N GLU A 92 8.59 -1.41 8.68
CA GLU A 92 8.16 -2.82 8.55
C GLU A 92 7.54 -3.09 7.17
N LEU A 93 6.62 -2.21 6.72
CA LEU A 93 6.00 -2.30 5.40
C LEU A 93 7.02 -2.11 4.27
N LEU A 94 7.93 -1.13 4.39
CA LEU A 94 8.97 -0.90 3.39
C LEU A 94 9.96 -2.07 3.32
N CYS A 95 10.28 -2.69 4.45
CA CYS A 95 11.12 -3.89 4.51
C CYS A 95 10.42 -5.07 3.82
N GLY A 96 9.13 -5.29 4.07
CA GLY A 96 8.34 -6.28 3.36
C GLY A 96 8.32 -6.02 1.84
N ALA A 97 8.13 -4.76 1.43
CA ALA A 97 8.18 -4.37 0.01
C ALA A 97 9.57 -4.64 -0.61
N ALA A 98 10.65 -4.33 0.10
CA ALA A 98 12.02 -4.54 -0.35
C ALA A 98 12.37 -6.03 -0.51
N GLN A 99 11.89 -6.89 0.40
CA GLN A 99 12.04 -8.35 0.32
C GLN A 99 11.32 -8.93 -0.90
N LEU A 100 10.17 -8.36 -1.28
CA LEU A 100 9.46 -8.68 -2.52
C LEU A 100 10.07 -8.00 -3.76
N GLY A 101 11.25 -7.39 -3.66
CA GLY A 101 11.98 -6.83 -4.79
C GLY A 101 11.63 -5.37 -5.16
N ASN A 102 10.83 -4.65 -4.36
CA ASN A 102 10.48 -3.27 -4.66
C ASN A 102 11.70 -2.33 -4.57
N LYS A 103 12.18 -1.83 -5.72
CA LYS A 103 13.33 -0.93 -5.81
C LYS A 103 13.09 0.43 -5.15
N LYS A 104 11.85 0.94 -5.15
CA LYS A 104 11.52 2.23 -4.51
C LYS A 104 11.62 2.10 -2.99
N ALA A 105 11.09 1.02 -2.43
CA ALA A 105 11.19 0.74 -1.00
C ALA A 105 12.65 0.61 -0.55
N LYS A 106 13.48 -0.15 -1.29
CA LYS A 106 14.94 -0.25 -1.03
C LYS A 106 15.62 1.12 -0.99
N ARG A 107 15.31 2.00 -1.95
CA ARG A 107 15.86 3.37 -1.97
C ARG A 107 15.37 4.21 -0.79
N THR A 108 14.10 4.09 -0.40
CA THR A 108 13.58 4.79 0.78
C THR A 108 14.28 4.31 2.05
N LEU A 109 14.42 3.00 2.26
CA LEU A 109 15.13 2.43 3.41
C LEU A 109 16.60 2.83 3.47
N ALA A 110 17.29 2.85 2.33
CA ALA A 110 18.66 3.34 2.24
C ALA A 110 18.78 4.81 2.67
N LYS A 111 17.82 5.66 2.28
CA LYS A 111 17.76 7.06 2.73
C LYS A 111 17.48 7.20 4.23
N LEU A 112 16.76 6.24 4.81
CA LEU A 112 16.52 6.17 6.25
C LEU A 112 17.67 5.52 7.02
N ASN A 113 18.71 5.02 6.33
CA ASN A 113 19.81 4.24 6.91
C ASN A 113 19.34 3.02 7.73
N VAL A 114 18.28 2.35 7.27
CA VAL A 114 17.69 1.18 7.94
C VAL A 114 18.06 -0.11 7.22
N LYS A 115 18.51 -1.10 7.97
CA LYS A 115 18.62 -2.49 7.52
C LYS A 115 17.35 -3.24 7.87
N CYS A 116 16.94 -4.15 6.99
CA CYS A 116 15.72 -4.93 7.17
C CYS A 116 16.05 -6.34 7.63
N ASP A 117 15.43 -6.75 8.74
CA ASP A 117 15.39 -8.15 9.15
C ASP A 117 14.35 -8.93 8.32
N LYS A 118 14.39 -10.25 8.41
CA LYS A 118 13.41 -11.12 7.77
C LYS A 118 12.01 -10.79 8.29
N ILE A 119 11.08 -10.43 7.41
CA ILE A 119 9.71 -10.07 7.80
C ILE A 119 8.79 -11.27 7.55
N ASN A 120 7.94 -11.56 8.53
CA ASN A 120 6.78 -12.41 8.33
C ASN A 120 5.61 -11.56 7.82
N PHE A 121 5.20 -11.76 6.56
CA PHE A 121 4.16 -10.92 5.96
C PHE A 121 2.80 -10.98 6.68
N LYS A 122 2.53 -12.01 7.49
CA LYS A 122 1.30 -12.08 8.30
C LYS A 122 1.24 -11.01 9.38
N GLU A 123 2.39 -10.54 9.86
CA GLU A 123 2.50 -9.47 10.86
C GLU A 123 2.25 -8.09 10.24
N LEU A 124 2.31 -7.96 8.91
CA LEU A 124 2.07 -6.72 8.19
C LEU A 124 0.58 -6.43 7.95
N LYS A 125 -0.34 -7.21 8.53
CA LYS A 125 -1.77 -6.91 8.49
C LYS A 125 -2.08 -5.60 9.21
N GLN A 126 -3.15 -4.94 8.80
CA GLN A 126 -3.46 -3.54 9.11
C GLN A 126 -4.80 -3.36 9.78
#